data_AF-A0A8J5J8R1-F1
#
_entry.id   AF-A0A8J5J8R1-F1
#
_cell.length_a   1.000
_cell.length_b   1.000
_cell.length_c   1.000
_cell.angle_alpha   90.00
_cell.angle_beta   90.00
_cell.angle_gamma   90.00
#
_symmetry.space_group_name_H-M   'P 1'
#
loop_
_entity.id
_entity.type
_entity.pdbx_description
1 polymer ?
#
loop_
_entity_poly.entity_id
_entity_poly.type
_entity_poly.pdbx_seq_one_letter_code
_entity_poly.pdbx_strand_id
1 'polypeptide(L)'
;MADVSNYDWAADEHEDIWKPHLEVMKDLALFAVGIYPVDAWLPPIVTKGNKLFDTDTGLEFRLKGMAYYPRPNSGELADVSNYDWAADEHESVWKPHLEVMEDLGVNTIRLYSVDPSVSHDKFMCACSEAGIYVLVGIPAP
;
A
#
# COMPACT_ATOMS: atom_id res chain seq x y z
N MET A 1 34.67 -69.00 8.98
CA MET A 1 34.98 -67.82 8.16
C MET A 1 34.35 -66.62 8.85
N ALA A 2 35.13 -65.57 9.01
CA ALA A 2 35.04 -64.56 10.06
C ALA A 2 34.08 -63.40 9.74
N ASP A 3 33.40 -62.91 10.78
CA ASP A 3 32.99 -61.52 11.07
C ASP A 3 32.48 -61.54 12.53
N VAL A 4 33.11 -61.10 13.63
CA VAL A 4 34.01 -59.99 14.04
C VAL A 4 33.47 -58.55 13.96
N SER A 5 32.54 -58.23 14.86
CA SER A 5 32.81 -57.34 16.03
C SER A 5 31.51 -57.12 16.84
N ASN A 6 31.37 -57.63 18.06
CA ASN A 6 31.96 -57.16 19.33
C ASN A 6 31.67 -55.67 19.57
N TYR A 7 31.10 -55.21 20.68
CA TYR A 7 31.01 -55.77 22.01
C TYR A 7 29.97 -54.95 22.79
N ASP A 8 28.86 -55.57 23.19
CA ASP A 8 27.89 -54.99 24.12
C ASP A 8 28.37 -55.38 25.52
N TRP A 9 28.88 -54.41 26.27
CA TRP A 9 29.38 -54.62 27.63
C TRP A 9 28.73 -53.63 28.59
N ALA A 10 28.35 -54.22 29.71
CA ALA A 10 27.32 -53.77 30.61
C ALA A 10 27.77 -52.70 31.61
N ALA A 11 26.73 -52.13 32.22
CA ALA A 11 26.63 -51.71 33.61
C ALA A 11 27.30 -50.38 34.02
N ASP A 12 26.47 -49.45 34.48
CA ASP A 12 26.39 -49.02 35.89
C ASP A 12 25.49 -47.75 35.94
N GLU A 13 24.25 -47.90 36.39
CA GLU A 13 23.81 -47.61 37.77
C GLU A 13 23.95 -46.13 38.15
N HIS A 14 22.79 -45.46 38.25
CA HIS A 14 22.42 -44.34 39.13
C HIS A 14 21.07 -43.84 38.59
N GLU A 15 19.97 -44.45 39.03
CA GLU A 15 19.11 -43.89 40.09
C GLU A 15 18.71 -42.44 39.80
N ASP A 16 17.38 -42.26 39.66
CA ASP A 16 16.57 -41.18 40.21
C ASP A 16 17.22 -39.78 40.17
N ILE A 17 16.60 -38.76 39.61
CA ILE A 17 15.46 -38.09 40.24
C ILE A 17 14.71 -37.28 39.14
N TRP A 18 13.39 -37.16 39.30
CA TRP A 18 12.50 -36.15 38.67
C TRP A 18 11.75 -36.51 37.38
N LYS A 19 10.83 -37.47 37.45
CA LYS A 19 9.61 -37.43 36.62
C LYS A 19 8.33 -37.63 37.44
N PRO A 20 7.76 -36.58 38.05
CA PRO A 20 6.35 -36.59 38.36
C PRO A 20 5.56 -36.11 37.14
N HIS A 21 4.78 -37.06 36.64
CA HIS A 21 3.42 -36.86 36.13
C HIS A 21 3.22 -36.18 34.77
N LEU A 22 3.06 -37.07 33.78
CA LEU A 22 2.26 -36.89 32.58
C LEU A 22 0.85 -36.30 32.89
N GLU A 23 0.34 -35.56 31.90
CA GLU A 23 -1.07 -35.24 31.65
C GLU A 23 -1.73 -34.13 32.51
N VAL A 24 -1.49 -32.87 32.13
CA VAL A 24 -2.60 -31.89 31.99
C VAL A 24 -2.43 -31.14 30.67
N MET A 25 -2.88 -31.83 29.62
CA MET A 25 -3.66 -31.31 28.51
C MET A 25 -3.83 -29.79 28.34
N LYS A 26 -3.54 -29.36 27.10
CA LYS A 26 -4.36 -28.49 26.24
C LYS A 26 -4.53 -27.04 26.72
N ASP A 27 -3.55 -26.19 26.43
CA ASP A 27 -3.83 -24.79 26.08
C ASP A 27 -2.72 -24.28 25.14
N LEU A 28 -2.69 -24.85 23.93
CA LEU A 28 -2.02 -24.23 22.79
C LEU A 28 -3.02 -23.19 22.25
N ALA A 29 -3.04 -22.02 22.87
CA ALA A 29 -3.70 -20.85 22.31
C ALA A 29 -2.99 -20.50 21.00
N LEU A 30 -3.58 -20.94 19.89
CA LEU A 30 -3.20 -20.53 18.55
C LEU A 30 -3.58 -19.06 18.39
N PHE A 31 -2.64 -18.15 18.65
CA PHE A 31 -2.77 -16.75 18.23
C PHE A 31 -2.76 -16.75 16.70
N ALA A 32 -3.95 -16.77 16.09
CA ALA A 32 -4.09 -16.43 14.69
C ALA A 32 -3.71 -14.94 14.56
N VAL A 33 -2.48 -14.68 14.12
CA VAL A 33 -2.10 -13.35 13.64
C VAL A 33 -2.96 -13.10 12.40
N GLY A 34 -4.04 -12.35 12.59
CA GLY A 34 -4.79 -11.80 11.46
C GLY A 34 -3.84 -10.90 10.69
N ILE A 35 -3.51 -11.29 9.46
CA ILE A 35 -2.90 -10.36 8.51
C ILE A 35 -4.03 -9.41 8.11
N TYR A 36 -4.12 -8.28 8.79
CA TYR A 36 -4.92 -7.17 8.31
C TYR A 36 -4.20 -6.61 7.08
N PRO A 37 -4.88 -6.42 5.93
CA PRO A 37 -4.33 -5.53 4.93
C PRO A 37 -4.16 -4.18 5.63
N VAL A 38 -2.90 -3.77 5.84
CA VAL A 38 -2.63 -2.36 6.06
C VAL A 38 -2.96 -1.70 4.74
N ASP A 39 -3.86 -0.71 4.74
CA ASP A 39 -3.98 0.23 3.63
C ASP A 39 -2.59 0.85 3.46
N ALA A 40 -1.80 0.26 2.57
CA ALA A 40 -0.48 0.74 2.27
C ALA A 40 -0.68 1.98 1.41
N TRP A 41 -0.73 3.13 2.07
CA TRP A 41 -0.68 4.41 1.40
C TRP A 41 0.57 4.45 0.53
N LEU A 42 0.48 5.12 -0.61
CA LEU A 42 1.62 5.34 -1.49
C LEU A 42 2.80 5.89 -0.68
N PRO A 43 4.00 5.30 -0.81
CA PRO A 43 5.17 5.79 -0.09
C PRO A 43 5.46 7.24 -0.48
N PRO A 44 5.84 8.10 0.46
CA PRO A 44 6.21 9.47 0.15
C PRO A 44 7.31 9.53 -0.92
N ILE A 45 7.20 10.49 -1.83
CA ILE A 45 8.27 10.80 -2.79
C ILE A 45 9.13 11.93 -2.21
N VAL A 46 10.43 11.70 -2.12
CA VAL A 46 11.39 12.68 -1.58
C VAL A 46 12.33 13.21 -2.66
N THR A 47 12.73 14.47 -2.51
CA THR A 47 13.71 15.11 -3.38
C THR A 47 15.13 14.86 -2.88
N LYS A 48 16.05 14.50 -3.78
CA LYS A 48 17.50 14.49 -3.52
C LYS A 48 18.20 15.15 -4.71
N GLY A 49 18.78 16.32 -4.48
CA GLY A 49 19.33 17.15 -5.56
C GLY A 49 18.24 17.54 -6.56
N ASN A 50 18.42 17.15 -7.82
CA ASN A 50 17.48 17.44 -8.92
C ASN A 50 16.59 16.26 -9.32
N LYS A 51 16.46 15.24 -8.46
CA LYS A 51 15.73 13.99 -8.72
C LYS A 51 14.77 13.66 -7.59
N LEU A 52 13.76 12.84 -7.92
CA LEU A 52 12.75 12.33 -7.01
C LEU A 52 13.02 10.86 -6.72
N PHE A 53 12.73 10.41 -5.51
CA PHE A 53 12.97 9.04 -5.06
C PHE A 53 11.82 8.55 -4.21
N ASP A 54 11.45 7.30 -4.40
CA ASP A 54 10.51 6.56 -3.57
C ASP A 54 11.18 6.19 -2.23
N THR A 55 10.51 6.43 -1.09
CA THR A 55 11.12 6.21 0.23
C THR A 55 11.30 4.74 0.60
N ASP A 56 10.47 3.86 0.07
CA ASP A 56 10.44 2.45 0.45
C ASP A 56 11.43 1.64 -0.37
N THR A 57 11.43 1.88 -1.68
CA THR A 57 12.30 1.18 -2.63
C THR A 57 13.66 1.87 -2.80
N GLY A 58 13.75 3.17 -2.53
CA GLY A 58 14.93 3.99 -2.78
C GLY A 58 15.21 4.24 -4.28
N LEU A 59 14.34 3.78 -5.17
CA LEU A 59 14.50 3.94 -6.62
C LEU A 59 14.14 5.36 -7.07
N GLU A 60 14.72 5.79 -8.21
CA GLU A 60 14.38 7.07 -8.81
C GLU A 60 12.93 7.06 -9.28
N PHE A 61 12.11 7.98 -8.74
CA PHE A 61 10.73 8.19 -9.14
C PHE A 61 10.69 9.05 -10.41
N ARG A 62 10.11 8.50 -11.47
CA ARG A 62 9.91 9.19 -12.75
C ARG A 62 8.43 9.42 -13.00
N LEU A 63 8.06 10.66 -13.25
CA LEU A 63 6.67 11.03 -13.52
C LEU A 63 6.26 10.56 -14.92
N LYS A 64 5.23 9.71 -14.96
CA LYS A 64 4.42 9.38 -16.13
C LYS A 64 3.08 10.09 -15.94
N GLY A 65 3.11 11.40 -16.19
CA GLY A 65 2.09 12.32 -15.74
C GLY A 65 0.96 12.59 -16.74
N MET A 66 -0.24 12.86 -16.23
CA MET A 66 -1.37 13.40 -17.01
C MET A 66 -1.92 14.68 -16.35
N ALA A 67 -2.27 15.66 -17.18
CA ALA A 67 -3.03 16.84 -16.76
C ALA A 67 -4.52 16.47 -16.63
N TYR A 68 -5.13 16.71 -15.47
CA TYR A 68 -6.53 16.36 -15.23
C TYR A 68 -7.38 17.59 -14.94
N TYR A 69 -8.28 17.88 -15.87
CA TYR A 69 -9.32 18.90 -15.76
C TYR A 69 -10.46 18.50 -16.70
N PRO A 70 -11.35 17.57 -16.28
CA PRO A 70 -12.44 17.15 -17.14
C PRO A 70 -13.36 18.35 -17.38
N ARG A 71 -13.67 18.62 -18.65
CA ARG A 71 -14.60 19.69 -19.02
C ARG A 71 -15.71 19.10 -19.87
N PRO A 72 -16.98 19.26 -19.47
CA PRO A 72 -18.11 18.88 -20.31
C PRO A 72 -18.08 19.65 -21.63
N ASN A 73 -18.42 18.99 -22.73
CA ASN A 73 -18.50 19.64 -24.05
C ASN A 73 -19.75 20.54 -24.20
N SER A 74 -20.71 20.45 -23.27
CA SER A 74 -21.98 21.19 -23.30
C SER A 74 -22.62 21.22 -21.91
N GLY A 75 -23.57 22.13 -21.69
CA GLY A 75 -24.31 22.28 -20.44
C GLY A 75 -23.76 23.40 -19.55
N GLU A 76 -24.37 23.61 -18.38
CA GLU A 76 -24.05 24.73 -17.48
C GLU A 76 -22.59 24.72 -17.00
N LEU A 77 -21.97 23.54 -16.89
CA LEU A 77 -20.59 23.36 -16.46
C LEU A 77 -19.56 23.47 -17.59
N ALA A 78 -19.98 23.63 -18.86
CA ALA A 78 -19.05 23.67 -20.00
C ALA A 78 -18.16 24.92 -20.01
N ASP A 79 -18.70 26.04 -19.52
CA ASP A 79 -18.01 27.33 -19.48
C ASP A 79 -17.41 27.66 -18.10
N VAL A 80 -17.58 26.75 -17.12
CA VAL A 80 -17.05 26.96 -15.76
C VAL A 80 -15.55 26.68 -15.74
N SER A 81 -14.80 27.72 -15.34
CA SER A 81 -13.36 27.66 -15.13
C SER A 81 -13.05 27.55 -13.63
N ASN A 82 -11.91 26.94 -13.28
CA ASN A 82 -11.49 26.70 -11.90
C ASN A 82 -12.53 25.92 -11.09
N TYR A 83 -13.11 24.88 -11.70
CA TYR A 83 -14.00 23.96 -11.00
C TYR A 83 -13.22 22.77 -10.47
N ASP A 84 -13.47 22.41 -9.21
CA ASP A 84 -12.81 21.32 -8.54
C ASP A 84 -13.51 19.99 -8.83
N TRP A 85 -13.03 19.32 -9.88
CA TRP A 85 -13.52 17.99 -10.26
C TRP A 85 -12.97 16.84 -9.42
N ALA A 86 -12.04 17.10 -8.49
CA ALA A 86 -11.47 16.07 -7.62
C ALA A 86 -12.25 15.92 -6.31
N ALA A 87 -13.21 16.80 -6.03
CA ALA A 87 -14.06 16.70 -4.85
C ALA A 87 -14.82 15.36 -4.79
N ASP A 88 -15.08 14.89 -3.57
CA ASP A 88 -15.73 13.61 -3.31
C ASP A 88 -17.15 13.51 -3.91
N GLU A 89 -17.84 14.64 -4.08
CA GLU A 89 -19.17 14.70 -4.70
C GLU A 89 -19.15 14.31 -6.20
N HIS A 90 -17.98 14.39 -6.85
CA HIS A 90 -17.80 14.06 -8.26
C HIS A 90 -17.28 12.64 -8.49
N GLU A 91 -17.37 11.74 -7.50
CA GLU A 91 -16.88 10.34 -7.59
C GLU A 91 -17.32 9.63 -8.87
N SER A 92 -18.59 9.76 -9.24
CA SER A 92 -19.13 9.14 -10.46
C SER A 92 -18.48 9.63 -11.77
N VAL A 93 -17.83 10.80 -11.75
CA VAL A 93 -17.15 11.39 -12.89
C VAL A 93 -15.68 10.96 -12.91
N TRP A 94 -14.95 11.11 -11.81
CA TRP A 94 -13.51 10.90 -11.81
C TRP A 94 -13.10 9.43 -11.65
N LYS A 95 -13.92 8.58 -11.03
CA LYS A 95 -13.55 7.18 -10.75
C LYS A 95 -13.29 6.36 -12.03
N PRO A 96 -14.15 6.40 -13.07
CA PRO A 96 -13.87 5.72 -14.33
C PRO A 96 -12.63 6.26 -15.05
N HIS A 97 -12.31 7.55 -14.86
CA HIS A 97 -11.11 8.13 -15.44
C HIS A 97 -9.84 7.59 -14.78
N LEU A 98 -9.84 7.40 -13.46
CA LEU A 98 -8.70 6.82 -12.73
C LEU A 98 -8.43 5.37 -13.17
N GLU A 99 -9.47 4.56 -13.37
CA GLU A 99 -9.34 3.19 -13.90
C GLU A 99 -8.64 3.19 -15.27
N VAL A 100 -9.05 4.07 -16.18
CA VAL A 100 -8.39 4.21 -17.49
C VAL A 100 -6.95 4.71 -17.36
N MET A 101 -6.68 5.61 -16.42
CA MET A 101 -5.32 6.12 -16.18
C MET A 101 -4.39 5.03 -15.61
N GLU A 102 -4.91 4.18 -14.72
CA GLU A 102 -4.22 3.01 -14.21
C GLU A 102 -3.85 2.04 -15.35
N ASP A 103 -4.80 1.71 -16.23
CA ASP A 103 -4.57 0.86 -17.41
C ASP A 103 -3.49 1.43 -18.35
N LEU A 104 -3.41 2.76 -18.46
CA LEU A 104 -2.38 3.45 -19.24
C LEU A 104 -1.01 3.52 -18.54
N GLY A 105 -0.93 3.10 -17.27
CA GLY A 105 0.29 3.17 -16.47
C GLY A 105 0.68 4.60 -16.07
N VAL A 106 -0.30 5.50 -15.96
CA VAL A 106 -0.11 6.82 -15.36
C VAL A 106 0.22 6.64 -13.88
N ASN A 107 1.22 7.35 -13.39
CA ASN A 107 1.57 7.33 -11.96
C ASN A 107 1.50 8.72 -11.31
N THR A 108 1.12 9.75 -12.07
CA THR A 108 0.99 11.11 -11.55
C THR A 108 -0.10 11.87 -12.27
N ILE A 109 -0.98 12.53 -11.52
CA ILE A 109 -1.99 13.44 -12.06
C ILE A 109 -1.68 14.86 -11.59
N ARG A 110 -1.83 15.84 -12.48
CA ARG A 110 -1.80 17.26 -12.12
C ARG A 110 -3.20 17.85 -12.10
N LEU A 111 -3.61 18.36 -10.94
CA LEU A 111 -4.85 19.12 -10.76
C LEU A 111 -4.61 20.61 -10.97
N TYR A 112 -5.57 21.29 -11.59
CA TYR A 112 -5.53 22.73 -11.85
C TYR A 112 -6.33 23.56 -10.85
N SER A 113 -7.31 22.94 -10.21
CA SER A 113 -8.22 23.60 -9.28
C SER A 113 -8.59 22.59 -8.20
N VAL A 114 -8.49 23.04 -6.95
CA VAL A 114 -8.86 22.32 -5.74
C VAL A 114 -9.49 23.34 -4.80
N ASP A 115 -10.69 23.06 -4.31
CA ASP A 115 -11.38 23.85 -3.30
C ASP A 115 -11.05 23.27 -1.91
N PRO A 116 -10.23 23.95 -1.08
CA PRO A 116 -9.81 23.43 0.21
C PRO A 116 -10.95 23.35 1.25
N SER A 117 -12.16 23.82 0.92
CA SER A 117 -13.32 23.79 1.81
C SER A 117 -14.14 22.50 1.73
N VAL A 118 -13.89 21.65 0.73
CA VAL A 118 -14.57 20.35 0.52
C VAL A 118 -13.61 19.17 0.71
N SER A 119 -14.17 17.96 0.80
CA SER A 119 -13.42 16.72 1.01
C SER A 119 -12.92 16.12 -0.32
N HIS A 120 -11.72 15.55 -0.27
CA HIS A 120 -11.06 14.83 -1.37
C HIS A 120 -10.59 13.43 -0.96
N ASP A 121 -11.01 12.95 0.21
CA ASP A 121 -10.53 11.70 0.79
C ASP A 121 -10.78 10.53 -0.16
N LYS A 122 -11.95 10.47 -0.81
CA LYS A 122 -12.24 9.37 -1.75
C LYS A 122 -11.37 9.43 -2.99
N PHE A 123 -11.17 10.63 -3.53
CA PHE A 123 -10.33 10.83 -4.71
C PHE A 123 -8.87 10.45 -4.42
N MET A 124 -8.34 10.89 -3.27
CA MET A 124 -6.96 10.60 -2.87
C MET A 124 -6.77 9.12 -2.52
N CYS A 125 -7.74 8.48 -1.86
CA CYS A 125 -7.71 7.03 -1.62
C CYS A 125 -7.71 6.24 -2.93
N ALA A 126 -8.61 6.57 -3.87
CA ALA A 126 -8.65 5.90 -5.17
C ALA A 126 -7.36 6.10 -5.97
N CYS A 127 -6.77 7.31 -5.93
CA CYS A 127 -5.45 7.54 -6.53
C CYS A 127 -4.36 6.68 -5.86
N SER A 128 -4.37 6.57 -4.52
CA SER A 128 -3.40 5.75 -3.80
C SER A 128 -3.54 4.26 -4.14
N GLU A 129 -4.76 3.75 -4.23
CA GLU A 129 -5.05 2.37 -4.63
C GLU A 129 -4.54 2.07 -6.05
N ALA A 130 -4.71 3.02 -6.98
CA ALA A 130 -4.24 2.92 -8.37
C ALA A 130 -2.73 3.21 -8.54
N GLY A 131 -2.01 3.55 -7.47
CA GLY A 131 -0.59 3.89 -7.54
C GLY A 131 -0.29 5.27 -8.17
N ILE A 132 -1.25 6.19 -8.13
CA ILE A 132 -1.20 7.51 -8.75
C ILE A 132 -0.91 8.60 -7.70
N TYR A 133 0.17 9.36 -7.90
CA TYR A 133 0.49 10.55 -7.12
C TYR A 133 -0.22 11.80 -7.66
N VAL A 134 -0.44 12.80 -6.81
CA VAL A 134 -1.14 14.03 -7.22
C VAL A 134 -0.25 15.26 -7.05
N LEU A 135 -0.14 16.05 -8.12
CA LEU A 135 0.43 17.39 -8.11
C LEU A 135 -0.70 18.42 -8.04
N VAL A 136 -0.80 19.13 -6.92
CA VAL A 136 -1.81 20.18 -6.73
C VAL A 136 -1.26 21.53 -7.19
N GLY A 137 -1.87 22.12 -8.21
CA GLY A 137 -1.59 23.49 -8.62
C GLY A 137 -2.25 24.49 -7.67
N ILE A 138 -1.45 25.24 -6.92
CA ILE A 138 -1.93 26.37 -6.12
C ILE A 138 -1.76 27.64 -6.96
N PRO A 139 -2.82 28.43 -7.22
CA PRO A 139 -2.66 29.71 -7.91
C PRO A 139 -1.75 30.64 -7.09
N ALA A 140 -0.92 31.42 -7.78
CA ALA A 140 -0.03 32.38 -7.13
C ALA A 140 -0.82 33.40 -6.28
N PRO A 141 -0.26 33.91 -5.17
CA PRO A 141 -0.91 34.91 -4.30
C PRO A 141 -1.31 36.20 -5.01
#